data_AF-A0A535P2R8-F1
#
_entry.id   AF-A0A535P2R8-F1
#
_cell.length_a   1.000
_cell.length_b   1.000
_cell.length_c   1.000
_cell.angle_alpha   90.00
_cell.angle_beta   90.00
_cell.angle_gamma   90.00
#
_symmetry.space_group_name_H-M   'P 1'
#
loop_
_entity.id
_entity.type
_entity.pdbx_description
1 polymer ?
#
loop_
_entity_poly.entity_id
_entity_poly.type
_entity_poly.pdbx_seq_one_letter_code
_entity_poly.pdbx_strand_id
1 'polypeptide(L)' 'HDEATAEQLRELITKGALGGLVFITDDARGLYEELKERGVTDFTQEPTDHFYGTDMGVRDPFGNPIRILQQGKARQKATA' A
#
# COMPACT_ATOMS: atom_id res chain seq x y z
N HIS A 1 34.37 3.68 -3.28
CA HIS A 1 33.23 4.61 -3.16
C HIS A 1 32.48 4.51 -4.47
N ASP A 2 31.51 3.59 -4.54
CA ASP A 2 30.81 3.27 -5.77
C ASP A 2 29.55 4.12 -5.88
N GLU A 3 29.74 5.41 -6.20
CA GLU A 3 28.64 6.35 -6.46
C GLU A 3 27.76 5.86 -7.61
N ALA A 4 28.33 5.19 -8.61
CA ALA A 4 27.61 4.58 -9.73
C ALA A 4 26.62 3.49 -9.29
N THR A 5 26.97 2.68 -8.28
CA THR A 5 26.07 1.66 -7.74
C THR A 5 24.93 2.30 -6.93
N ALA A 6 25.21 3.40 -6.23
CA ALA A 6 24.19 4.15 -5.50
C ALA A 6 23.19 4.85 -6.42
N GLU A 7 23.64 5.39 -7.56
CA GLU A 7 22.74 5.95 -8.58
C GLU A 7 21.86 4.89 -9.22
N GLN A 8 22.39 3.71 -9.55
CA GLN A 8 21.58 2.61 -10.09
C GLN A 8 20.56 2.07 -9.07
N LEU A 9 20.94 1.97 -7.79
CA LEU A 9 20.02 1.63 -6.71
C LEU A 9 18.92 2.68 -6.56
N ARG A 10 19.27 3.97 -6.62
CA ARG A 10 18.27 5.04 -6.63
C ARG A 10 17.36 4.93 -7.84
N GLU A 11 17.89 4.75 -9.04
CA GLU A 11 17.09 4.61 -10.26
C GLU A 11 16.11 3.43 -10.19
N LEU A 12 16.53 2.30 -9.62
CA LEU A 12 15.68 1.12 -9.41
C LEU A 12 14.58 1.39 -8.37
N ILE A 13 14.89 2.12 -7.29
CA ILE A 13 13.90 2.56 -6.30
C ILE A 13 12.91 3.53 -6.93
N THR A 14 13.40 4.50 -7.71
CA THR A 14 12.57 5.51 -8.41
C THR A 14 11.66 4.87 -9.47
N LYS A 15 12.11 3.77 -10.11
CA LYS A 15 11.33 3.01 -11.09
C LYS A 15 10.30 2.07 -10.49
N GLY A 16 10.16 2.05 -9.16
CA GLY A 16 9.16 1.24 -8.48
C GLY A 16 9.47 -0.26 -8.50
N ALA A 17 10.76 -0.63 -8.41
CA ALA A 17 11.19 -2.03 -8.38
C ALA A 17 11.01 -2.72 -7.01
N LEU A 18 10.41 -2.04 -6.03
CA LEU A 18 10.04 -2.68 -4.78
C LEU A 18 8.84 -3.58 -5.07
N GLY A 19 9.04 -4.90 -4.96
CA GLY A 19 7.96 -5.87 -5.10
C GLY A 19 6.74 -5.44 -4.27
N GLY A 20 5.55 -5.60 -4.84
CA GLY A 20 4.32 -5.01 -4.29
C GLY A 20 4.16 -5.24 -2.79
N LEU A 21 3.88 -4.15 -2.06
CA LEU A 21 3.71 -4.19 -0.61
C LEU A 21 2.28 -4.61 -0.27
N VAL A 22 2.13 -5.37 0.80
CA VAL A 22 0.82 -5.78 1.31
C VAL A 22 0.73 -5.39 2.78
N PHE A 23 -0.25 -4.56 3.13
CA PHE A 23 -0.58 -4.17 4.49
C PHE A 23 -1.89 -4.81 4.93
N ILE A 24 -2.03 -5.03 6.23
CA ILE A 24 -3.26 -5.48 6.85
C ILE A 24 -3.81 -4.36 7.71
N THR A 25 -5.10 -4.05 7.58
CA THR A 25 -5.81 -3.05 8.38
C THR A 25 -7.07 -3.65 8.99
N ASP A 26 -7.52 -3.12 10.12
CA ASP A 26 -8.81 -3.49 10.71
C ASP A 26 -9.98 -2.71 10.10
N ASP A 27 -9.70 -1.58 9.43
CA ASP A 27 -10.69 -0.71 8.76
C ASP A 27 -10.13 -0.15 7.45
N ALA A 28 -10.41 -0.81 6.33
CA ALA A 28 -9.96 -0.40 4.99
C ALA A 28 -10.70 0.83 4.48
N ARG A 29 -11.98 1.01 4.86
CA ARG A 29 -12.79 2.15 4.41
C ARG A 29 -12.40 3.42 5.15
N GLY A 30 -12.21 3.35 6.47
CA GLY A 30 -11.70 4.47 7.26
C GLY A 30 -10.32 4.90 6.78
N LEU A 31 -9.43 3.93 6.53
CA LEU A 31 -8.09 4.22 6.00
C LEU A 31 -8.14 4.83 4.59
N TYR A 32 -9.07 4.42 3.73
CA TYR A 32 -9.24 5.02 2.40
C TYR A 32 -9.60 6.52 2.49
N GLU A 33 -10.56 6.88 3.33
CA GLU A 33 -10.93 8.29 3.55
C GLU A 33 -9.76 9.08 4.15
N GLU A 34 -9.05 8.52 5.14
CA GLU A 34 -7.88 9.16 5.73
C GLU A 34 -6.76 9.39 4.69
N LEU A 35 -6.48 8.40 3.83
CA LEU A 35 -5.48 8.53 2.77
C LEU A 35 -5.89 9.61 1.75
N LYS A 36 -7.18 9.67 1.41
CA LYS A 36 -7.74 10.69 0.51
C LYS A 36 -7.63 12.09 1.12
N GLU A 37 -7.94 12.25 2.41
CA GLU A 37 -7.75 13.51 3.14
C GLU A 37 -6.27 13.92 3.22
N ARG A 38 -5.37 12.94 3.35
CA ARG A 38 -3.91 13.15 3.33
C ARG A 38 -3.34 13.43 1.93
N GLY A 39 -4.18 13.45 0.89
CA GLY A 39 -3.78 13.83 -0.47
C GLY A 39 -3.26 12.68 -1.34
N VAL A 40 -3.53 11.43 -0.97
CA VAL A 40 -3.26 10.29 -1.85
C VAL A 40 -4.26 10.32 -3.01
N THR A 41 -3.75 10.33 -4.24
CA THR A 41 -4.55 10.43 -5.46
C THR A 41 -4.59 9.14 -6.28
N ASP A 42 -3.57 8.29 -6.14
CA ASP A 42 -3.34 7.16 -7.03
C ASP A 42 -3.91 5.85 -6.47
N PHE A 43 -5.23 5.79 -6.33
CA PHE A 43 -5.93 4.55 -5.99
C PHE A 43 -6.11 3.68 -7.24
N THR A 44 -5.60 2.46 -7.19
CA THR A 44 -5.76 1.46 -8.26
C THR A 44 -7.04 0.64 -8.11
N GLN A 45 -7.53 0.51 -6.87
CA GLN A 45 -8.79 -0.15 -6.55
C GLN A 45 -9.37 0.46 -5.27
N GLU A 46 -10.64 0.85 -5.33
CA GLU A 46 -11.39 1.31 -4.15
C GLU A 46 -11.70 0.15 -3.18
N PRO A 47 -11.99 0.44 -1.90
CA PRO A 47 -12.30 -0.59 -0.91
C PRO A 47 -13.45 -1.51 -1.37
N THR A 48 -13.12 -2.74 -1.73
CA THR A 48 -14.06 -3.72 -2.29
C THR A 48 -14.20 -4.91 -1.35
N ASP A 49 -15.44 -5.32 -1.06
CA ASP A 49 -15.70 -6.47 -0.21
C ASP A 49 -15.59 -7.78 -1.00
N HIS A 50 -14.72 -8.68 -0.50
CA HIS A 50 -14.52 -10.03 -1.02
C HIS A 50 -14.86 -11.08 0.05
N PHE A 51 -14.89 -12.36 -0.37
CA PHE A 51 -15.20 -13.47 0.53
C PHE A 51 -14.20 -13.64 1.70
N TYR A 52 -12.99 -13.12 1.56
CA TYR A 52 -11.91 -13.18 2.56
C TYR A 52 -11.81 -11.91 3.43
N GLY A 53 -12.62 -10.89 3.14
CA GLY A 53 -12.50 -9.56 3.73
C GLY A 53 -12.51 -8.44 2.69
N THR A 54 -12.18 -7.22 3.09
CA THR A 54 -12.19 -6.05 2.19
C THR A 54 -10.78 -5.81 1.66
N ASP A 55 -10.62 -5.50 0.38
CA ASP A 55 -9.32 -5.14 -0.21
C ASP A 55 -9.33 -3.75 -0.82
N MET A 56 -8.17 -3.10 -0.89
CA MET A 56 -7.96 -1.89 -1.67
C MET A 56 -6.55 -1.84 -2.26
N GLY A 57 -6.40 -1.10 -3.35
CA GLY A 57 -5.16 -0.93 -4.06
C GLY A 57 -4.78 0.53 -4.16
N VAL A 58 -3.53 0.86 -3.85
CA VAL A 58 -2.96 2.21 -3.97
C VAL A 58 -1.57 2.14 -4.59
N ARG A 59 -1.17 3.17 -5.32
CA ARG A 59 0.21 3.34 -5.78
C ARG A 59 0.89 4.42 -4.97
N ASP A 60 2.14 4.16 -4.60
CA ASP A 60 2.98 5.20 -4.06
C ASP A 60 3.48 6.14 -5.18
N PRO A 61 4.12 7.28 -4.84
CA PRO A 61 4.66 8.21 -5.83
C PRO A 61 5.73 7.61 -6.77
N PHE A 62 6.28 6.44 -6.44
CA PHE A 62 7.25 5.72 -7.24
C PHE A 62 6.58 4.66 -8.14
N GLY A 63 5.25 4.57 -8.11
CA GLY A 63 4.46 3.63 -8.90
C GLY A 63 4.39 2.21 -8.32
N ASN A 64 4.96 1.97 -7.13
CA ASN A 64 4.91 0.68 -6.46
C ASN A 64 3.45 0.31 -6.13
N PRO A 65 2.99 -0.90 -6.48
CA PRO A 65 1.67 -1.34 -6.09
C PRO A 65 1.66 -1.67 -4.59
N ILE A 66 0.78 -1.00 -3.86
CA ILE A 66 0.49 -1.27 -2.45
C ILE A 66 -0.92 -1.85 -2.36
N ARG A 67 -1.04 -3.00 -1.71
CA ARG A 67 -2.30 -3.67 -1.41
C ARG A 67 -2.59 -3.51 0.07
N ILE A 68 -3.83 -3.17 0.40
CA ILE A 68 -4.26 -3.08 1.79
C ILE A 68 -5.46 -3.99 1.95
N LEU A 69 -5.35 -4.92 2.89
CA LEU A 69 -6.32 -5.98 3.12
C LEU A 69 -6.89 -5.83 4.52
N GLN A 70 -8.20 -5.86 4.63
CA GLN A 70 -8.89 -6.02 5.89
C GLN A 70 -9.42 -7.45 5.97
N GLN A 71 -8.93 -8.22 6.93
CA GLN A 71 -9.39 -9.60 7.12
C GLN A 71 -10.85 -9.61 7.60
N GLY A 72 -11.68 -10.46 6.98
CA GLY A 72 -13.06 -10.67 7.43
C GLY A 72 -13.08 -11.21 8.86
N LYS A 73 -13.54 -10.38 9.81
CA LYS A 73 -13.68 -10.63 11.27
C LYS A 73 -12.98 -11.89 11.83
N ALA A 74 -11.67 -11.80 11.97
CA ALA A 74 -11.00 -12.23 13.20
C ALA A 74 -10.30 -10.99 13.76
N ARG A 75 -10.90 -10.39 14.78
CA ARG A 75 -10.44 -9.17 15.48
C ARG A 75 -8.94 -9.29 15.80
N GLN A 76 -8.07 -8.68 15.00
CA GLN A 76 -6.63 -8.72 15.24
C GLN A 76 -6.33 -7.59 16.22
N LYS A 77 -5.99 -7.94 17.46
CA LYS A 77 -5.56 -6.94 18.45
C LYS A 77 -4.27 -6.31 17.95
N ALA A 78 -4.29 -4.99 17.73
CA ALA A 78 -3.09 -4.18 17.54
C ALA A 78 -2.05 -4.55 18.59
N THR A 79 -0.89 -5.05 18.14
CA THR A 79 0.28 -5.27 19.00
C THR A 79 1.06 -3.97 19.03
N ALA A 80 1.34 -3.53 20.26
CA ALA A 80 2.00 -2.28 20.64
C ALA A 80 3.48 -2.21 20.22
#